data_AF-A0A923X777-F1
#
_entry.id   AF-A0A923X777-F1
#
_cell.length_a   1.000
_cell.length_b   1.000
_cell.length_c   1.000
_cell.angle_alpha   90.00
_cell.angle_beta   90.00
_cell.angle_gamma   90.00
#
_symmetry.space_group_name_H-M   'P 1'
#
loop_
_entity.id
_entity.type
_entity.pdbx_description
1 polymer ?
#
loop_
_entity_poly.entity_id
_entity_poly.type
_entity_poly.pdbx_seq_one_letter_code
_entity_poly.pdbx_strand_id
1 'polypeptide(L)'
;HATLVDPITDEVSLLVLRQLADRQRRHIAEAAERWSITPEAPFVADLGALPIIKRETRDLKILPRLDEPARDDFVTVTADGDPFLGEELYVNGEENHVPTSPEEQQHFFHGLMDAELCAAELMARNSHEHPDMPWDFHVDMARQTWDELRHARVHEVLMASELDCRWGDFEVGFDYFKSIYALDLTGRLLLFNGTSEQKAMWRHSHRRQVLLDLGQANVAKVFDYLLADEVPHVHNGVRWGTHLLGGDPAAYRSKMKELREGLDRTGQPVAPPQAT
;
A
#
# COMPACT_ATOMS: atom_id res chain seq x y z
N HIS A 1 -22.73 -23.05 9.14
CA HIS A 1 -21.32 -22.94 9.55
C HIS A 1 -21.03 -21.82 10.57
N ALA A 2 -21.79 -20.71 10.61
CA ALA A 2 -21.56 -19.60 11.55
C ALA A 2 -21.92 -19.86 13.03
N THR A 3 -22.50 -21.02 13.36
CA THR A 3 -22.89 -21.39 14.73
C THR A 3 -21.77 -22.06 15.53
N LEU A 4 -20.58 -22.22 14.93
CA LEU A 4 -19.40 -22.88 15.51
C LEU A 4 -18.28 -21.90 15.89
N VAL A 5 -18.58 -20.60 15.86
CA VAL A 5 -17.62 -19.50 16.01
C VAL A 5 -17.53 -19.09 17.48
N ASP A 6 -16.33 -19.02 18.03
CA ASP A 6 -16.08 -18.71 19.44
C ASP A 6 -16.29 -17.20 19.68
N PRO A 7 -17.23 -16.80 20.56
CA PRO A 7 -17.64 -15.40 20.67
C PRO A 7 -16.56 -14.46 21.23
N ILE A 8 -15.46 -14.98 21.78
CA ILE A 8 -14.36 -14.19 22.34
C ILE A 8 -13.18 -14.14 21.35
N THR A 9 -12.91 -15.24 20.67
CA THR A 9 -11.74 -15.37 19.79
C THR A 9 -12.01 -14.86 18.38
N ASP A 10 -13.26 -14.88 17.94
CA ASP A 10 -13.67 -14.54 16.58
C ASP A 10 -14.45 -13.22 16.47
N GLU A 11 -14.48 -12.38 17.51
CA GLU A 11 -15.28 -11.15 17.52
C GLU A 11 -14.96 -10.22 16.35
N VAL A 12 -13.67 -10.05 16.02
CA VAL A 12 -13.21 -9.23 14.88
C VAL A 12 -13.61 -9.87 13.56
N SER A 13 -13.39 -11.18 13.40
CA SER A 13 -13.79 -11.94 12.20
C SER A 13 -15.30 -11.88 11.99
N LEU A 14 -16.08 -12.01 13.05
CA LEU A 14 -17.54 -11.93 13.04
C LEU A 14 -18.01 -10.51 12.71
N LEU A 15 -17.35 -9.47 13.25
CA LEU A 15 -17.63 -8.08 12.92
C LEU A 15 -17.38 -7.81 11.43
N VAL A 16 -16.24 -8.24 10.90
CA VAL A 16 -15.89 -8.10 9.47
C VAL A 16 -16.88 -8.86 8.58
N LEU A 17 -17.22 -10.10 8.94
CA LEU A 17 -18.21 -10.90 8.22
C LEU A 17 -19.60 -10.25 8.24
N ARG A 18 -20.00 -9.66 9.37
CA ARG A 18 -21.26 -8.89 9.48
C ARG A 18 -21.23 -7.64 8.61
N GLN A 19 -20.15 -6.87 8.64
CA GLN A 19 -19.96 -5.68 7.80
C GLN A 19 -20.00 -6.04 6.30
N LEU A 20 -19.35 -7.14 5.90
CA LEU A 20 -19.40 -7.66 4.54
C LEU A 20 -20.82 -8.06 4.15
N ALA A 21 -21.53 -8.79 5.01
CA ALA A 21 -22.92 -9.17 4.77
C ALA A 21 -23.86 -7.96 4.66
N ASP A 22 -23.67 -6.93 5.51
CA ASP A 22 -24.41 -5.67 5.44
C ASP A 22 -24.10 -4.89 4.15
N ARG A 23 -22.83 -4.84 3.74
CA ARG A 23 -22.41 -4.20 2.48
C ARG A 23 -22.97 -4.93 1.27
N GLN A 24 -22.97 -6.26 1.28
CA GLN A 24 -23.56 -7.07 0.21
C GLN A 24 -25.07 -6.85 0.12
N ARG A 25 -25.79 -6.79 1.25
CA ARG A 25 -27.22 -6.45 1.27
C ARG A 25 -27.50 -5.07 0.68
N ARG A 26 -26.70 -4.06 1.03
CA ARG A 26 -26.81 -2.71 0.44
C ARG A 26 -26.55 -2.72 -1.07
N HIS A 27 -25.47 -3.35 -1.52
CA HIS A 27 -25.16 -3.46 -2.94
C HIS A 27 -26.26 -4.16 -3.74
N ILE A 28 -26.86 -5.23 -3.20
CA ILE A 28 -27.99 -5.92 -3.84
C ILE A 28 -29.19 -4.97 -3.96
N ALA A 29 -29.50 -4.18 -2.92
CA ALA A 29 -30.59 -3.22 -2.95
C ALA A 29 -30.33 -2.09 -3.97
N GLU A 30 -29.13 -1.51 -3.97
CA GLU A 30 -28.73 -0.47 -4.92
C GLU A 30 -28.71 -0.99 -6.36
N ALA A 31 -28.26 -2.22 -6.60
CA ALA A 31 -28.27 -2.84 -7.91
C ALA A 31 -29.69 -3.19 -8.37
N ALA A 32 -30.55 -3.68 -7.48
CA ALA A 32 -31.96 -3.94 -7.78
C ALA A 32 -32.67 -2.66 -8.22
N GLU A 33 -32.42 -1.55 -7.53
CA GLU A 33 -32.95 -0.23 -7.87
C GLU A 33 -32.39 0.29 -9.20
N ARG A 34 -31.06 0.27 -9.38
CA ARG A 34 -30.37 0.82 -10.55
C ARG A 34 -30.66 0.05 -11.84
N TRP A 35 -30.85 -1.26 -11.74
CA TRP A 35 -30.98 -2.16 -12.89
C TRP A 35 -32.37 -2.78 -13.03
N SER A 36 -33.34 -2.38 -12.19
CA SER A 36 -34.70 -2.93 -12.18
C SER A 36 -34.75 -4.46 -12.08
N ILE A 37 -33.85 -5.04 -11.29
CA ILE A 37 -33.75 -6.49 -11.08
C ILE A 37 -34.48 -6.81 -9.76
N THR A 38 -35.37 -7.80 -9.77
CA THR A 38 -35.97 -8.30 -8.52
C THR A 38 -34.87 -8.92 -7.65
N PRO A 39 -34.78 -8.57 -6.35
CA PRO A 39 -33.81 -9.14 -5.41
C PRO A 39 -34.24 -10.57 -5.02
N GLU A 40 -34.34 -11.46 -5.99
CA GLU A 40 -34.59 -12.90 -5.81
C GLU A 40 -33.32 -13.71 -6.06
N ALA A 41 -32.15 -13.08 -5.96
CA ALA A 41 -30.90 -13.82 -5.97
C ALA A 41 -30.92 -14.78 -4.77
N PRO A 42 -30.78 -16.11 -5.00
CA PRO A 42 -30.86 -17.07 -3.92
C PRO A 42 -29.82 -16.72 -2.87
N PHE A 43 -30.27 -16.47 -1.64
CA PHE A 43 -29.38 -16.39 -0.50
C PHE A 43 -28.61 -17.71 -0.45
N VAL A 44 -27.31 -17.65 -0.76
CA VAL A 44 -26.45 -18.82 -0.74
C VAL A 44 -26.21 -19.16 0.73
N ALA A 45 -27.05 -20.04 1.27
CA ALA A 45 -27.02 -20.44 2.68
C ALA A 45 -25.70 -21.11 3.08
N ASP A 46 -25.01 -21.70 2.10
CA ASP A 46 -23.69 -22.29 2.26
C ASP A 46 -22.82 -21.95 1.04
N LEU A 47 -21.97 -20.92 1.19
CA LEU A 47 -21.01 -20.51 0.16
C LEU A 47 -20.04 -21.64 -0.22
N GLY A 48 -19.75 -22.56 0.71
CA GLY A 48 -18.88 -23.71 0.47
C GLY A 48 -19.53 -24.83 -0.35
N ALA A 49 -20.86 -24.82 -0.46
CA ALA A 49 -21.61 -25.76 -1.30
C ALA A 49 -21.76 -25.27 -2.75
N LEU A 50 -21.36 -24.03 -3.04
CA LEU A 50 -21.34 -23.55 -4.43
C LEU A 50 -20.38 -24.42 -5.24
N PRO A 51 -20.80 -24.88 -6.45
CA PRO A 51 -19.92 -25.65 -7.30
C PRO A 51 -18.68 -24.82 -7.59
N ILE A 52 -17.52 -25.32 -7.16
CA ILE A 52 -16.23 -24.73 -7.51
C ILE A 52 -16.03 -25.03 -8.99
N ILE A 53 -16.43 -24.08 -9.84
CA ILE A 53 -16.05 -24.08 -11.24
C ILE A 53 -14.57 -23.71 -11.25
N LYS A 54 -13.70 -24.72 -11.21
CA LYS A 54 -12.29 -24.54 -11.61
C LYS A 54 -12.32 -24.12 -13.07
N ARG A 55 -12.28 -22.81 -13.32
CA ARG A 55 -11.96 -22.28 -14.64
C ARG A 55 -10.66 -22.93 -15.09
N GLU A 56 -10.49 -23.15 -16.39
CA GLU A 56 -9.18 -23.51 -16.94
C GLU A 56 -8.14 -22.56 -16.37
N THR A 57 -6.98 -23.12 -15.98
CA THR A 57 -5.87 -22.37 -15.42
C THR A 57 -5.59 -21.20 -16.35
N ARG A 58 -5.89 -19.97 -15.88
CA ARG A 58 -5.59 -18.78 -16.66
C ARG A 58 -4.09 -18.55 -16.51
N ASP A 59 -3.36 -18.64 -17.61
CA ASP A 59 -1.98 -18.13 -17.65
C ASP A 59 -2.05 -16.62 -17.39
N LEU A 60 -1.70 -16.23 -16.16
CA LEU A 60 -1.58 -14.82 -15.82
C LEU A 60 -0.33 -14.28 -16.50
N LYS A 61 -0.52 -13.26 -17.33
CA LYS A 61 0.59 -12.63 -18.03
C LYS A 61 1.33 -11.77 -17.02
N ILE A 62 2.64 -11.99 -16.89
CA ILE A 62 3.51 -10.98 -16.30
C ILE A 62 3.35 -9.73 -17.15
N LEU A 63 2.88 -8.66 -16.51
CA LEU A 63 2.64 -7.40 -17.18
C LEU A 63 4.00 -6.72 -17.46
N PRO A 64 4.12 -5.94 -18.54
CA PRO A 64 5.34 -5.18 -18.78
C PRO A 64 5.61 -4.24 -17.59
N ARG A 65 6.89 -3.94 -17.37
CA ARG A 65 7.30 -2.95 -16.35
C ARG A 65 6.57 -1.63 -16.61
N LEU A 66 6.17 -0.97 -15.53
CA LEU A 66 5.54 0.34 -15.62
C LEU A 66 6.63 1.39 -15.83
N ASP A 67 6.48 2.16 -16.90
CA ASP A 67 7.33 3.33 -17.15
C ASP A 67 6.76 4.61 -16.53
N GLU A 68 5.43 4.63 -16.33
CA GLU A 68 4.62 5.68 -15.74
C GLU A 68 3.59 5.04 -14.78
N PRO A 69 3.20 5.75 -13.70
CA PRO A 69 2.17 5.28 -12.77
C PRO A 69 0.79 5.31 -13.44
N ALA A 70 -0.13 4.46 -12.96
CA ALA A 70 -1.51 4.50 -13.42
C ALA A 70 -2.25 5.66 -12.74
N ARG A 71 -2.26 6.83 -13.38
CA ARG A 71 -2.92 8.04 -12.88
C ARG A 71 -4.05 8.47 -13.81
N ASP A 72 -5.03 9.16 -13.22
CA ASP A 72 -6.09 9.79 -13.99
C ASP A 72 -5.53 10.91 -14.87
N ASP A 73 -6.17 11.18 -16.01
CA ASP A 73 -5.73 12.18 -17.00
C ASP A 73 -5.57 13.61 -16.44
N PHE A 74 -6.16 13.91 -15.29
CA PHE A 74 -6.04 15.21 -14.64
C PHE A 74 -4.82 15.34 -13.73
N VAL A 75 -4.09 14.25 -13.48
CA VAL A 75 -2.86 14.25 -12.68
C VAL A 75 -1.67 14.39 -13.61
N THR A 76 -0.86 15.43 -13.39
CA THR A 76 0.36 15.64 -14.17
C THR A 76 1.48 14.76 -13.61
N VAL A 77 2.01 13.85 -14.43
CA VAL A 77 3.19 13.05 -14.11
C VAL A 77 4.40 13.66 -14.81
N THR A 78 5.46 13.95 -14.06
CA THR A 78 6.74 14.45 -14.59
C THR A 78 7.89 13.52 -14.17
N ALA A 79 9.02 13.60 -14.87
CA ALA A 79 10.19 12.80 -14.51
C ALA A 79 10.75 13.19 -13.14
N ASP A 80 10.85 14.50 -12.90
CA ASP A 80 11.41 15.04 -11.66
C ASP A 80 10.38 15.07 -10.50
N GLY A 81 9.09 14.90 -10.81
CA GLY A 81 8.00 15.02 -9.85
C GLY A 81 7.80 16.46 -9.38
N ASP A 82 7.15 16.60 -8.21
CA ASP A 82 6.96 17.90 -7.57
C ASP A 82 8.31 18.49 -7.11
N PRO A 83 8.72 19.68 -7.61
CA PRO A 83 9.99 20.30 -7.23
C PRO A 83 10.08 20.70 -5.75
N PHE A 84 8.95 20.70 -5.03
CA PHE A 84 8.92 20.96 -3.58
C PHE A 84 9.39 19.74 -2.76
N LEU A 85 9.41 18.55 -3.36
CA LEU A 85 9.72 17.30 -2.66
C LEU A 85 11.24 17.03 -2.65
N GLY A 86 11.95 17.77 -1.80
CA GLY A 86 13.39 17.63 -1.60
C GLY A 86 13.80 16.35 -0.87
N GLU A 87 15.08 15.99 -1.02
CA GLU A 87 15.71 14.81 -0.42
C GLU A 87 15.60 14.79 1.12
N GLU A 88 15.69 15.97 1.75
CA GLU A 88 15.60 16.17 3.19
C GLU A 88 14.28 15.65 3.80
N LEU A 89 13.22 15.52 3.01
CA LEU A 89 11.95 14.96 3.46
C LEU A 89 12.06 13.44 3.67
N TYR A 90 12.95 12.75 2.96
CA TYR A 90 13.00 11.29 2.86
C TYR A 90 14.20 10.64 3.57
N VAL A 91 15.12 11.44 4.11
CA VAL A 91 16.24 10.95 4.93
C VAL A 91 15.79 10.60 6.36
N ASN A 92 16.48 9.64 6.99
CA ASN A 92 16.25 9.30 8.40
C ASN A 92 17.40 9.87 9.23
N GLY A 93 17.10 10.64 10.28
CA GLY A 93 18.11 11.27 11.13
C GLY A 93 17.73 12.68 11.58
N GLU A 94 18.66 13.40 12.21
CA GLU A 94 18.46 14.79 12.65
C GLU A 94 18.27 15.75 11.48
N GLU A 95 18.73 15.36 10.29
CA GLU A 95 18.58 16.09 9.03
C GLU A 95 17.20 15.97 8.38
N ASN A 96 16.28 15.16 8.94
CA ASN A 96 14.94 15.01 8.37
C ASN A 96 14.15 16.31 8.51
N HIS A 97 13.71 16.86 7.37
CA HIS A 97 12.81 18.02 7.35
C HIS A 97 11.36 17.56 7.55
N VAL A 98 10.68 18.17 8.52
CA VAL A 98 9.24 17.97 8.74
C VAL A 98 8.50 19.17 8.15
N PRO A 99 7.59 18.95 7.17
CA PRO A 99 6.71 19.99 6.64
C PRO A 99 5.83 20.60 7.72
N THR A 100 5.96 21.90 7.97
CA THR A 100 5.25 22.59 9.06
C THR A 100 4.46 23.81 8.59
N SER A 101 4.83 24.40 7.45
CA SER A 101 4.05 25.45 6.83
C SER A 101 2.90 24.86 5.97
N PRO A 102 1.80 25.60 5.77
CA PRO A 102 0.69 25.12 4.95
C PRO A 102 1.09 24.73 3.53
N GLU A 103 1.91 25.54 2.85
CA GLU A 103 2.37 25.28 1.48
C GLU A 103 3.22 23.99 1.41
N GLU A 104 4.22 23.85 2.29
CA GLU A 104 5.00 22.60 2.40
C GLU A 104 4.10 21.38 2.61
N GLN A 105 3.08 21.51 3.46
CA GLN A 105 2.17 20.40 3.77
C GLN A 105 1.29 20.04 2.58
N GLN A 106 0.81 21.01 1.81
CA GLN A 106 0.02 20.75 0.60
C GLN A 106 0.80 19.86 -0.38
N HIS A 107 2.03 20.27 -0.73
CA HIS A 107 2.91 19.51 -1.62
C HIS A 107 3.26 18.14 -1.02
N PHE A 108 3.64 18.11 0.26
CA PHE A 108 4.06 16.88 0.91
C PHE A 108 2.96 15.82 1.03
N PHE A 109 1.74 16.20 1.45
CA PHE A 109 0.64 15.24 1.59
C PHE A 109 0.06 14.81 0.25
N HIS A 110 0.14 15.66 -0.78
CA HIS A 110 -0.17 15.25 -2.16
C HIS A 110 0.85 14.22 -2.66
N GLY A 111 2.14 14.48 -2.49
CA GLY A 111 3.20 13.52 -2.84
C GLY A 111 3.13 12.22 -2.03
N LEU A 112 2.77 12.27 -0.74
CA LEU A 112 2.51 11.06 0.05
C LEU A 112 1.31 10.28 -0.51
N MET A 113 0.21 10.94 -0.86
CA MET A 113 -0.94 10.26 -1.47
C MET A 113 -0.53 9.50 -2.75
N ASP A 114 0.32 10.08 -3.58
CA ASP A 114 0.87 9.39 -4.76
C ASP A 114 1.69 8.15 -4.38
N ALA A 115 2.54 8.26 -3.36
CA ALA A 115 3.34 7.15 -2.86
C ALA A 115 2.47 6.00 -2.34
N GLU A 116 1.39 6.30 -1.61
CA GLU A 116 0.42 5.30 -1.15
C GLU A 116 -0.29 4.60 -2.32
N LEU A 117 -0.68 5.36 -3.36
CA LEU A 117 -1.29 4.77 -4.57
C LEU A 117 -0.30 3.86 -5.32
N CYS A 118 0.96 4.29 -5.46
CA CYS A 118 2.02 3.47 -6.04
C CYS A 118 2.28 2.19 -5.22
N ALA A 119 2.25 2.27 -3.90
CA ALA A 119 2.41 1.13 -2.99
C ALA A 119 1.26 0.12 -3.16
N ALA A 120 0.02 0.61 -3.23
CA ALA A 120 -1.16 -0.22 -3.51
C ALA A 120 -1.01 -0.98 -4.84
N GLU A 121 -0.59 -0.28 -5.90
CA GLU A 121 -0.35 -0.88 -7.20
C GLU A 121 0.75 -1.93 -7.17
N LEU A 122 1.85 -1.66 -6.47
CA LEU A 122 2.97 -2.58 -6.35
C LEU A 122 2.53 -3.88 -5.67
N MET A 123 1.76 -3.79 -4.58
CA MET A 123 1.24 -4.97 -3.87
C MET A 123 0.27 -5.76 -4.73
N ALA A 124 -0.63 -5.08 -5.45
CA ALA A 124 -1.54 -5.71 -6.39
C ALA A 124 -0.79 -6.42 -7.53
N ARG A 125 0.26 -5.79 -8.07
CA ARG A 125 1.14 -6.36 -9.12
C ARG A 125 1.91 -7.57 -8.60
N ASN A 126 2.48 -7.51 -7.41
CA ASN A 126 3.16 -8.64 -6.78
C ASN A 126 2.23 -9.85 -6.64
N SER A 127 0.97 -9.64 -6.25
CA SER A 127 -0.04 -10.70 -6.18
C SER A 127 -0.43 -11.24 -7.58
N HIS A 128 -0.60 -10.36 -8.56
CA HIS A 128 -1.03 -10.72 -9.90
C HIS A 128 0.02 -11.49 -10.71
N GLU A 129 1.29 -11.06 -10.63
CA GLU A 129 2.40 -11.58 -11.44
C GLU A 129 2.96 -12.91 -10.91
N HIS A 130 2.63 -13.27 -9.67
CA HIS A 130 3.19 -14.44 -8.98
C HIS A 130 2.10 -15.37 -8.42
N PRO A 131 1.25 -15.97 -9.28
CA PRO A 131 0.18 -16.87 -8.84
C PRO A 131 0.68 -18.22 -8.30
N ASP A 132 1.97 -18.49 -8.43
CA ASP A 132 2.67 -19.63 -7.85
C ASP A 132 2.93 -19.47 -6.35
N MET A 133 2.85 -18.24 -5.83
CA MET A 133 3.00 -17.97 -4.41
C MET A 133 1.86 -18.57 -3.57
N PRO A 134 2.09 -18.87 -2.28
CA PRO A 134 1.05 -19.44 -1.42
C PRO A 134 -0.18 -18.52 -1.28
N TRP A 135 -1.35 -19.09 -1.02
CA TRP A 135 -2.59 -18.31 -0.82
C TRP A 135 -2.44 -17.19 0.23
N ASP A 136 -1.77 -17.48 1.34
CA ASP A 136 -1.51 -16.49 2.39
C ASP A 136 -0.73 -15.26 1.86
N PHE A 137 0.14 -15.43 0.86
CA PHE A 137 0.84 -14.30 0.23
C PHE A 137 -0.16 -13.39 -0.47
N HIS A 138 -1.08 -13.97 -1.23
CA HIS A 138 -2.11 -13.19 -1.91
C HIS A 138 -3.04 -12.48 -0.93
N VAL A 139 -3.34 -13.09 0.22
CA VAL A 139 -4.10 -12.44 1.29
C VAL A 139 -3.33 -11.26 1.89
N ASP A 140 -2.04 -11.45 2.19
CA ASP A 140 -1.19 -10.39 2.75
C ASP A 140 -1.02 -9.22 1.76
N MET A 141 -0.77 -9.51 0.48
CA MET A 141 -0.69 -8.48 -0.57
C MET A 141 -2.01 -7.75 -0.78
N ALA A 142 -3.14 -8.45 -0.74
CA ALA A 142 -4.46 -7.83 -0.87
C ALA A 142 -4.82 -6.95 0.34
N ARG A 143 -4.43 -7.37 1.55
CA ARG A 143 -4.59 -6.57 2.76
C ARG A 143 -3.78 -5.29 2.67
N GLN A 144 -2.48 -5.40 2.37
CA GLN A 144 -1.64 -4.22 2.23
C GLN A 144 -2.16 -3.29 1.13
N THR A 145 -2.55 -3.82 -0.03
CA THR A 145 -3.19 -3.03 -1.10
C THR A 145 -4.38 -2.21 -0.58
N TRP A 146 -5.22 -2.81 0.25
CA TRP A 146 -6.37 -2.12 0.84
C TRP A 146 -5.96 -1.06 1.88
N ASP A 147 -4.92 -1.34 2.65
CA ASP A 147 -4.40 -0.42 3.67
C ASP A 147 -3.80 0.83 3.00
N GLU A 148 -3.00 0.68 1.94
CA GLU A 148 -2.44 1.84 1.21
C GLU A 148 -3.53 2.66 0.49
N LEU A 149 -4.56 2.02 -0.07
CA LEU A 149 -5.71 2.75 -0.64
C LEU A 149 -6.47 3.55 0.44
N ARG A 150 -6.52 3.03 1.66
CA ARG A 150 -7.12 3.75 2.79
C ARG A 150 -6.20 4.88 3.27
N HIS A 151 -4.88 4.71 3.26
CA HIS A 151 -3.92 5.78 3.53
C HIS A 151 -4.08 6.92 2.51
N ALA A 152 -4.12 6.60 1.22
CA ALA A 152 -4.39 7.57 0.16
C ALA A 152 -5.71 8.34 0.41
N ARG A 153 -6.77 7.64 0.83
CA ARG A 153 -8.04 8.29 1.18
C ARG A 153 -7.94 9.20 2.40
N VAL A 154 -7.14 8.85 3.41
CA VAL A 154 -6.89 9.71 4.57
C VAL A 154 -6.18 10.99 4.13
N HIS A 155 -5.18 10.91 3.24
CA HIS A 155 -4.53 12.07 2.65
C HIS A 155 -5.49 12.96 1.85
N GLU A 156 -6.32 12.36 1.00
CA GLU A 156 -7.33 13.09 0.23
C GLU A 156 -8.27 13.91 1.14
N VAL A 157 -8.73 13.30 2.23
CA VAL A 157 -9.59 13.98 3.21
C VAL A 157 -8.83 15.10 3.93
N LEU A 158 -7.61 14.84 4.39
CA LEU A 158 -6.76 15.85 5.06
C LEU A 158 -6.52 17.06 4.15
N MET A 159 -6.12 16.82 2.91
CA MET A 159 -5.82 17.88 1.94
C MET A 159 -7.04 18.79 1.74
N ALA A 160 -8.21 18.17 1.54
CA ALA A 160 -9.45 18.92 1.32
C ALA A 160 -9.97 19.64 2.57
N SER A 161 -9.77 19.08 3.78
CA SER A 161 -10.35 19.63 5.01
C SER A 161 -9.45 20.59 5.77
N GLU A 162 -8.13 20.39 5.74
CA GLU A 162 -7.18 21.16 6.55
C GLU A 162 -6.17 21.98 5.72
N LEU A 163 -5.88 21.59 4.45
CA LEU A 163 -4.78 22.17 3.67
C LEU A 163 -5.24 22.98 2.45
N ASP A 164 -6.54 23.01 2.14
CA ASP A 164 -7.11 23.73 0.99
C ASP A 164 -6.44 23.37 -0.36
N CYS A 165 -6.07 22.10 -0.52
CA CYS A 165 -5.62 21.54 -1.79
C CYS A 165 -6.35 20.24 -2.11
N ARG A 166 -6.16 19.75 -3.33
CA ARG A 166 -6.82 18.56 -3.87
C ARG A 166 -5.83 17.69 -4.61
N TRP A 167 -6.20 16.43 -4.73
CA TRP A 167 -5.51 15.50 -5.61
C TRP A 167 -5.51 16.04 -7.05
N GLY A 168 -4.33 16.01 -7.69
CA GLY A 168 -4.10 16.61 -9.01
C GLY A 168 -3.67 18.08 -9.03
N ASP A 169 -3.62 18.78 -7.90
CA ASP A 169 -3.18 20.19 -7.86
C ASP A 169 -1.67 20.35 -8.12
N PHE A 170 -0.87 19.32 -7.80
CA PHE A 170 0.58 19.30 -7.98
C PHE A 170 1.03 18.15 -8.89
N GLU A 171 2.25 18.26 -9.41
CA GLU A 171 2.88 17.22 -10.24
C GLU A 171 3.28 16.01 -9.38
N VAL A 172 3.37 14.82 -9.97
CA VAL A 172 3.87 13.61 -9.29
C VAL A 172 5.01 12.97 -10.05
N GLY A 173 5.91 12.30 -9.32
CA GLY A 173 7.03 11.56 -9.87
C GLY A 173 6.89 10.06 -9.63
N PHE A 174 7.61 9.24 -10.41
CA PHE A 174 7.51 7.78 -10.33
C PHE A 174 8.85 7.05 -10.24
N ASP A 175 9.97 7.77 -10.28
CA ASP A 175 11.31 7.18 -10.43
C ASP A 175 11.66 6.18 -9.33
N TYR A 176 11.29 6.46 -8.08
CA TYR A 176 11.50 5.52 -6.99
C TYR A 176 10.77 4.19 -7.23
N PHE A 177 9.47 4.22 -7.51
CA PHE A 177 8.69 3.01 -7.76
C PHE A 177 9.10 2.32 -9.06
N LYS A 178 9.46 3.07 -10.09
CA LYS A 178 10.05 2.54 -11.32
C LYS A 178 11.30 1.70 -11.04
N SER A 179 12.16 2.17 -10.13
CA SER A 179 13.34 1.42 -9.69
C SER A 179 12.95 0.12 -8.96
N ILE A 180 11.88 0.12 -8.17
CA ILE A 180 11.38 -1.08 -7.49
C ILE A 180 10.76 -2.07 -8.49
N TYR A 181 9.97 -1.60 -9.45
CA TYR A 181 9.35 -2.43 -10.49
C TYR A 181 10.37 -3.16 -11.37
N ALA A 182 11.57 -2.61 -11.51
CA ALA A 182 12.65 -3.23 -12.27
C ALA A 182 13.24 -4.47 -11.58
N LEU A 183 12.97 -4.68 -10.29
CA LEU A 183 13.42 -5.85 -9.53
C LEU A 183 12.47 -7.04 -9.70
N ASP A 184 12.99 -8.23 -9.41
CA ASP A 184 12.19 -9.44 -9.22
C ASP A 184 11.38 -9.37 -7.90
N LEU A 185 10.47 -10.32 -7.70
CA LEU A 185 9.62 -10.33 -6.50
C LEU A 185 10.43 -10.27 -5.20
N THR A 186 11.53 -11.03 -5.13
CA THR A 186 12.41 -11.04 -3.95
C THR A 186 12.97 -9.64 -3.70
N GLY A 187 13.53 -8.99 -4.71
CA GLY A 187 14.07 -7.64 -4.61
C GLY A 187 13.00 -6.61 -4.22
N ARG A 188 11.80 -6.70 -4.82
CA ARG A 188 10.66 -5.82 -4.47
C ARG A 188 10.29 -5.92 -2.99
N LEU A 189 10.09 -7.14 -2.48
CA LEU A 189 9.71 -7.38 -1.09
C LEU A 189 10.82 -6.96 -0.11
N LEU A 190 12.08 -7.24 -0.42
CA LEU A 190 13.20 -6.89 0.46
C LEU A 190 13.43 -5.37 0.52
N LEU A 191 13.35 -4.68 -0.63
CA LEU A 191 13.56 -3.23 -0.66
C LEU A 191 12.35 -2.45 -0.21
N PHE A 192 11.17 -2.72 -0.78
CA PHE A 192 9.98 -1.96 -0.44
C PHE A 192 9.52 -2.29 0.98
N ASN A 193 9.02 -3.51 1.21
CA ASN A 193 8.53 -3.92 2.53
C ASN A 193 9.64 -3.96 3.60
N GLY A 194 10.79 -4.55 3.25
CA GLY A 194 11.88 -4.75 4.21
C GLY A 194 12.71 -3.51 4.54
N THR A 195 12.63 -2.44 3.73
CA THR A 195 13.42 -1.21 3.97
C THR A 195 12.59 0.05 3.93
N SER A 196 11.83 0.29 2.87
CA SER A 196 11.12 1.55 2.70
C SER A 196 10.02 1.75 3.73
N GLU A 197 9.20 0.72 3.97
CA GLU A 197 8.18 0.76 5.04
C GLU A 197 8.84 0.98 6.39
N GLN A 198 9.92 0.25 6.67
CA GLN A 198 10.66 0.38 7.94
C GLN A 198 11.22 1.80 8.13
N LYS A 199 11.78 2.40 7.07
CA LYS A 199 12.28 3.79 7.11
C LYS A 199 11.12 4.78 7.25
N ALA A 200 10.01 4.53 6.56
CA ALA A 200 8.80 5.34 6.60
C ALA A 200 8.20 5.38 8.02
N MET A 201 8.10 4.25 8.70
CA MET A 201 7.65 4.17 10.10
C MET A 201 8.41 5.14 11.01
N TRP A 202 9.74 5.14 10.94
CA TRP A 202 10.54 6.07 11.73
C TRP A 202 10.21 7.53 11.39
N ARG A 203 10.14 7.87 10.09
CA ARG A 203 9.82 9.23 9.64
C ARG A 203 8.42 9.66 10.05
N HIS A 204 7.41 8.80 9.91
CA HIS A 204 6.03 9.08 10.33
C HIS A 204 5.94 9.30 11.84
N SER A 205 6.63 8.48 12.65
CA SER A 205 6.69 8.69 14.10
C SER A 205 7.37 10.02 14.45
N HIS A 206 8.44 10.40 13.75
CA HIS A 206 9.13 11.67 13.98
C HIS A 206 8.24 12.87 13.59
N ARG A 207 7.69 12.86 12.38
CA ARG A 207 6.78 13.91 11.87
C ARG A 207 5.58 14.10 12.79
N ARG A 208 4.97 12.99 13.23
CA ARG A 208 3.87 13.01 14.20
C ARG A 208 4.25 13.78 15.47
N GLN A 209 5.40 13.46 16.06
CA GLN A 209 5.85 14.11 17.30
C GLN A 209 6.06 15.61 17.09
N VAL A 210 6.78 16.00 16.04
CA VAL A 210 7.04 17.41 15.71
C VAL A 210 5.75 18.20 15.52
N LEU A 211 4.79 17.65 14.78
CA LEU A 211 3.50 18.32 14.53
C LEU A 211 2.65 18.45 15.80
N LEU A 212 2.69 17.47 16.70
CA LEU A 212 2.03 17.57 18.00
C LEU A 212 2.64 18.67 18.87
N ASP A 213 3.98 18.78 18.89
CA ASP A 213 4.69 19.80 19.66
C ASP A 213 4.39 21.22 19.15
N LEU A 214 4.07 21.35 17.85
CA LEU A 214 3.62 22.59 17.21
C LEU A 214 2.11 22.85 17.32
N GLY A 215 1.35 21.95 17.97
CA GLY A 215 -0.09 22.09 18.14
C GLY A 215 -0.91 21.73 16.89
N GLN A 216 -0.31 21.15 15.86
CA GLN A 216 -0.97 20.75 14.61
C GLN A 216 -1.59 19.35 14.72
N ALA A 217 -2.41 19.13 15.75
CA ALA A 217 -2.90 17.80 16.10
C ALA A 217 -3.79 17.15 15.03
N ASN A 218 -4.50 17.91 14.21
CA ASN A 218 -5.31 17.34 13.13
C ASN A 218 -4.46 16.74 12.01
N VAL A 219 -3.40 17.43 11.60
CA VAL A 219 -2.44 16.95 10.62
C VAL A 219 -1.67 15.75 11.17
N ALA A 220 -1.24 15.82 12.44
CA ALA A 220 -0.49 14.74 13.09
C ALA A 220 -1.27 13.40 13.14
N LYS A 221 -2.59 13.43 13.28
CA LYS A 221 -3.45 12.23 13.33
C LYS A 221 -3.32 11.34 12.11
N VAL A 222 -2.99 11.89 10.93
CA VAL A 222 -2.78 11.07 9.74
C VAL A 222 -1.70 10.03 9.98
N PHE A 223 -0.60 10.42 10.62
CA PHE A 223 0.48 9.48 10.94
C PHE A 223 0.10 8.45 12.01
N ASP A 224 -0.89 8.71 12.87
CA ASP A 224 -1.44 7.67 13.75
C ASP A 224 -2.14 6.57 12.94
N TYR A 225 -2.88 6.94 11.90
CA TYR A 225 -3.54 5.97 11.02
C TYR A 225 -2.54 5.15 10.22
N LEU A 226 -1.55 5.79 9.58
CA LEU A 226 -0.53 5.09 8.80
C LEU A 226 0.25 4.11 9.68
N LEU A 227 0.79 4.58 10.81
CA LEU A 227 1.62 3.77 11.72
C LEU A 227 0.89 2.54 12.28
N ALA A 228 -0.45 2.54 12.33
CA ALA A 228 -1.22 1.40 12.80
C ALA A 228 -1.08 0.16 11.90
N ASP A 229 -0.78 0.38 10.62
CA ASP A 229 -0.79 -0.65 9.59
C ASP A 229 0.62 -1.05 9.11
N GLU A 230 1.63 -0.21 9.34
CA GLU A 230 2.99 -0.43 8.83
C GLU A 230 3.72 -1.65 9.41
N VAL A 231 3.41 -2.03 10.66
CA VAL A 231 4.10 -3.18 11.31
C VAL A 231 3.86 -4.47 10.51
N PRO A 232 2.60 -4.84 10.17
CA PRO A 232 2.31 -5.89 9.21
C PRO A 232 3.03 -5.74 7.87
N HIS A 233 3.11 -4.53 7.30
CA HIS A 233 3.73 -4.30 5.99
C HIS A 233 5.22 -4.65 6.01
N VAL A 234 5.96 -4.24 7.06
CA VAL A 234 7.36 -4.62 7.26
C VAL A 234 7.51 -6.12 7.45
N HIS A 235 6.59 -6.75 8.20
CA HIS A 235 6.62 -8.19 8.44
C HIS A 235 6.46 -9.00 7.14
N ASN A 236 5.66 -8.53 6.19
CA ASN A 236 5.49 -9.16 4.88
C ASN A 236 6.84 -9.33 4.15
N GLY A 237 7.71 -8.31 4.21
CA GLY A 237 9.04 -8.36 3.59
C GLY A 237 9.90 -9.48 4.16
N VAL A 238 9.93 -9.64 5.49
CA VAL A 238 10.69 -10.71 6.15
C VAL A 238 10.08 -12.08 5.86
N ARG A 239 8.76 -12.22 6.02
CA ARG A 239 8.04 -13.49 5.84
C ARG A 239 8.22 -14.04 4.43
N TRP A 240 7.86 -13.24 3.43
CA TRP A 240 7.84 -13.68 2.04
C TRP A 240 9.22 -13.65 1.39
N GLY A 241 10.09 -12.71 1.78
CA GLY A 241 11.49 -12.73 1.39
C GLY A 241 12.23 -13.98 1.89
N THR A 242 12.01 -14.38 3.15
CA THR A 242 12.58 -15.63 3.68
C THR A 242 12.01 -16.85 2.97
N HIS A 243 10.71 -16.87 2.66
CA HIS A 243 10.08 -17.94 1.89
C HIS A 243 10.74 -18.14 0.52
N LEU A 244 10.91 -17.06 -0.25
CA LEU A 244 11.54 -17.08 -1.57
C LEU A 244 13.01 -17.51 -1.54
N LEU A 245 13.68 -17.27 -0.41
CA LEU A 245 15.07 -17.67 -0.17
C LEU A 245 15.18 -19.04 0.52
N GLY A 246 14.23 -19.95 0.23
CA GLY A 246 14.27 -21.34 0.70
C GLY A 246 14.03 -21.50 2.19
N GLY A 247 13.42 -20.52 2.85
CA GLY A 247 13.19 -20.53 4.29
C GLY A 247 14.44 -20.19 5.12
N ASP A 248 15.51 -19.66 4.52
CA ASP A 248 16.76 -19.34 5.22
C ASP A 248 16.84 -17.85 5.64
N PRO A 249 16.75 -17.55 6.95
CA PRO A 249 16.89 -16.18 7.44
C PRO A 249 18.27 -15.58 7.23
N ALA A 250 19.33 -16.40 7.11
CA ALA A 250 20.68 -15.91 6.82
C ALA A 250 20.79 -15.44 5.37
N ALA A 251 20.26 -16.20 4.41
CA ALA A 251 20.13 -15.78 3.02
C ALA A 251 19.34 -14.47 2.91
N TYR A 252 18.21 -14.35 3.62
CA TYR A 252 17.44 -13.09 3.69
C TYR A 252 18.31 -11.91 4.13
N ARG A 253 18.99 -12.03 5.28
CA ARG A 253 19.85 -10.95 5.78
C ARG A 253 20.98 -10.59 4.82
N SER A 254 21.57 -11.60 4.16
CA SER A 254 22.65 -11.39 3.19
C SER A 254 22.16 -10.63 1.95
N LYS A 255 21.06 -11.09 1.34
CA LYS A 255 20.49 -10.42 0.16
C LYS A 255 20.00 -9.02 0.49
N MET A 256 19.43 -8.87 1.68
CA MET A 256 18.97 -7.58 2.18
C MET A 256 20.13 -6.59 2.35
N LYS A 257 21.27 -7.04 2.87
CA LYS A 257 22.49 -6.24 2.96
C LYS A 257 23.00 -5.83 1.57
N GLU A 258 23.09 -6.77 0.64
CA GLU A 258 23.51 -6.53 -0.76
C GLU A 258 22.64 -5.45 -1.42
N LEU A 259 21.32 -5.56 -1.30
CA LEU A 259 20.40 -4.59 -1.88
C LEU A 259 20.54 -3.20 -1.24
N ARG A 260 20.77 -3.11 0.08
CA ARG A 260 21.02 -1.83 0.79
C ARG A 260 22.34 -1.16 0.41
N GLU A 261 23.37 -1.92 0.08
CA GLU A 261 24.66 -1.37 -0.37
C GLU A 261 24.52 -0.61 -1.70
N GLY A 262 23.50 -0.94 -2.50
CA GLY A 262 23.17 -0.24 -3.74
C GLY A 262 22.24 0.97 -3.57
N LEU A 263 21.88 1.36 -2.35
CA LEU A 263 20.97 2.48 -2.09
C LEU A 263 21.70 3.75 -1.66
N ASP A 264 21.16 4.90 -2.04
CA ASP A 264 21.54 6.20 -1.51
C ASP A 264 20.96 6.43 -0.09
N ARG A 265 21.18 7.62 0.46
CA ARG A 265 20.72 7.96 1.82
C ARG A 265 19.19 8.03 1.95
N THR A 266 18.47 8.39 0.88
CA THR A 266 17.00 8.38 0.85
C THR A 266 16.43 6.96 0.79
N GLY A 267 17.24 5.99 0.34
CA GLY A 267 16.83 4.61 0.11
C GLY A 267 16.44 4.32 -1.34
N GLN A 268 16.77 5.23 -2.27
CA GLN A 268 16.64 4.97 -3.71
C GLN A 268 17.91 4.29 -4.24
N PRO A 269 17.84 3.46 -5.29
CA PRO A 269 19.03 2.86 -5.90
C PRO A 269 19.99 3.92 -6.48
N VAL A 270 21.29 3.83 -6.16
CA VAL A 270 22.35 4.76 -6.62
C VAL A 270 22.58 4.67 -8.13
N ALA A 271 22.25 3.53 -8.74
CA ALA A 271 22.27 3.31 -10.18
C ALA A 271 20.94 2.67 -10.60
N PRO A 272 20.42 2.97 -11.80
CA PRO A 272 19.21 2.33 -12.29
C PRO A 272 19.44 0.81 -12.30
N PRO A 273 18.52 0.02 -11.72
CA PRO A 273 18.64 -1.43 -11.69
C PRO A 273 18.87 -1.97 -13.09
N GLN A 274 19.95 -2.74 -13.27
CA GLN A 274 20.19 -3.42 -14.54
C GLN A 274 19.05 -4.42 -14.77
N ALA A 275 18.45 -4.39 -15.95
CA ALA A 275 17.41 -5.33 -16.32
C ALA A 275 18.00 -6.75 -16.30
N THR A 276 17.66 -7.53 -15.27
CA THR A 276 17.71 -8.99 -15.34
C THR A 276 16.44 -9.53 -15.94
#